data_AF-A0A078R4T3-F1
#
_entry.id   AF-A0A078R4T3-F1
#
_cell.length_a   1.000
_cell.length_b   1.000
_cell.length_c   1.000
_cell.angle_alpha   90.00
_cell.angle_beta   90.00
_cell.angle_gamma   90.00
#
_symmetry.space_group_name_H-M   'P 1'
#
loop_
_entity.id
_entity.type
_entity.pdbx_description
1 polymer ?
#
loop_
_entity_poly.entity_id
_entity_poly.type
_entity_poly.pdbx_seq_one_letter_code
_entity_poly.pdbx_strand_id
1 'polypeptide(L)' 'MIVETPIDFDWESAMAKLATLPRQQEWEDFVSVFQQCRKGELAKEKWSMMERMFYLYE' A
#
# COMPACT_ATOMS: atom_id res chain seq x y z
N MET A 1 -1.01 -1.71 -7.87
CA MET A 1 -0.37 -2.87 -7.19
C MET A 1 -1.43 -3.95 -7.07
N ILE A 2 -1.10 -5.22 -7.31
CA ILE A 2 -1.99 -6.35 -7.05
C ILE A 2 -1.36 -7.16 -5.92
N VAL A 3 -2.14 -7.49 -4.89
CA VAL A 3 -1.67 -8.20 -3.70
C VAL A 3 -2.65 -9.35 -3.43
N GLU A 4 -2.12 -10.55 -3.24
CA GLU A 4 -2.90 -11.69 -2.73
C GLU A 4 -2.93 -11.61 -1.21
N THR A 5 -4.14 -11.74 -0.64
CA THR A 5 -4.36 -11.58 0.79
C THR A 5 -5.33 -12.66 1.29
N PRO A 6 -5.27 -13.02 2.58
CA PRO A 6 -6.31 -13.81 3.23
C PRO A 6 -7.71 -13.18 3.09
N ILE A 7 -8.76 -13.99 3.22
CA ILE A 7 -10.17 -13.53 3.12
C ILE A 7 -10.49 -12.47 4.18
N ASP A 8 -9.88 -12.59 5.37
CA ASP A 8 -10.08 -11.73 6.54
C ASP A 8 -9.00 -10.65 6.67
N PHE A 9 -8.33 -10.30 5.58
CA PHE A 9 -7.23 -9.34 5.62
C PHE A 9 -7.69 -7.92 5.96
N ASP A 10 -7.19 -7.39 7.09
CA ASP A 10 -7.38 -6.01 7.48
C ASP A 10 -6.22 -5.12 7.00
N TRP A 11 -6.52 -4.29 6.00
CA TRP A 11 -5.59 -3.33 5.43
C TRP A 11 -5.11 -2.29 6.45
N GLU A 12 -5.96 -1.86 7.38
CA GLU A 12 -5.61 -0.81 8.33
C GLU A 12 -4.55 -1.33 9.32
N SER A 13 -4.80 -2.48 9.96
CA SER A 13 -3.83 -3.11 10.85
C SER A 13 -2.52 -3.48 10.15
N ALA A 14 -2.58 -3.98 8.92
CA ALA A 14 -1.39 -4.35 8.15
C ALA A 14 -0.53 -3.13 7.81
N MET A 15 -1.14 -2.03 7.34
CA MET A 15 -0.41 -0.80 7.02
C MET A 15 0.10 -0.10 8.27
N ALA A 16 -0.66 -0.10 9.38
CA ALA A 16 -0.21 0.44 10.65
C ALA A 16 1.05 -0.28 11.16
N LYS A 17 1.07 -1.62 11.09
CA LYS A 17 2.25 -2.41 11.43
C LYS A 17 3.42 -2.10 10.50
N LEU A 18 3.18 -2.04 9.19
CA LEU A 18 4.20 -1.76 8.18
C LEU A 18 4.89 -0.41 8.43
N ALA A 19 4.12 0.63 8.77
CA ALA A 19 4.62 1.97 9.09
C ALA A 19 5.56 2.01 10.32
N THR A 20 5.50 1.02 11.21
CA THR A 20 6.41 0.95 12.38
C THR A 20 7.77 0.33 12.06
N LEU A 21 7.94 -0.29 10.88
CA LEU A 21 9.18 -0.98 10.55
C LEU A 21 10.27 0.03 10.16
N PRO A 22 11.48 -0.08 10.73
CA PRO A 22 12.53 0.93 10.54
C PRO A 22 12.95 1.10 9.07
N ARG A 23 12.97 0.00 8.30
CA ARG A 23 13.32 0.03 6.87
C ARG A 23 12.17 0.44 5.97
N GLN A 24 10.92 0.42 6.47
CA GLN A 24 9.78 0.85 5.67
C GLN A 24 9.86 2.34 5.41
N GLN A 25 10.16 3.14 6.43
CA GLN A 25 10.27 4.59 6.28
C GLN A 25 11.40 4.97 5.32
N GLU A 26 12.57 4.34 5.45
CA GLU A 26 13.71 4.55 4.54
C GLU A 26 13.33 4.24 3.08
N TRP A 27 12.61 3.15 2.86
CA TRP A 27 12.12 2.76 1.54
C TRP A 27 11.09 3.76 0.98
N GLU A 28 10.13 4.18 1.80
CA GLU A 28 9.11 5.15 1.40
C GLU A 28 9.72 6.51 1.04
N ASP A 29 10.69 6.98 1.82
CA ASP A 29 11.41 8.22 1.56
C ASP A 29 12.16 8.15 0.23
N PHE A 30 12.87 7.05 -0.04
CA PHE A 30 13.57 6.84 -1.31
C PHE A 30 12.61 6.81 -2.51
N VAL A 31 11.52 6.04 -2.41
CA VAL A 31 10.59 5.84 -3.53
C VAL A 31 9.71 7.08 -3.77
N SER A 32 9.49 7.91 -2.76
CA SER A 32 8.73 9.17 -2.88
C SER A 32 9.27 10.12 -3.94
N VAL A 33 10.55 10.03 -4.31
CA VAL A 33 11.15 10.85 -5.38
C VAL A 33 10.61 10.47 -6.76
N PHE A 34 10.19 9.22 -6.94
CA PHE A 34 9.71 8.67 -8.21
C PHE A 34 8.18 8.65 -8.31
N GLN A 35 7.51 8.79 -7.18
CA GLN A 35 6.06 8.86 -7.11
C GLN A 35 5.68 10.33 -6.94
N GLN A 36 4.62 10.81 -7.60
CA GLN A 36 4.14 12.19 -7.40
C GLN A 36 3.44 12.31 -6.05
N CYS A 37 4.14 12.03 -4.97
CA CYS A 37 3.66 12.11 -3.60
C CYS A 37 4.25 13.35 -2.95
N ARG A 38 3.40 14.24 -2.47
CA ARG A 38 3.88 15.40 -1.70
C ARG A 38 4.35 14.92 -0.33
N LYS A 39 5.36 15.62 0.22
CA LYS A 39 5.83 15.37 1.58
C LYS A 39 4.66 15.55 2.56
N GLY A 40 4.25 14.47 3.23
CA GLY A 40 3.15 14.48 4.22
C GLY A 40 1.78 14.02 3.70
N GLU A 41 1.65 13.60 2.45
CA GLU A 41 0.41 12.96 1.96
C GLU A 41 0.21 11.58 2.61
N LEU A 42 -1.03 11.30 3.02
CA LEU A 42 -1.40 10.03 3.61
C LEU A 42 -1.46 8.95 2.52
N ALA A 43 -1.17 7.69 2.84
CA ALA A 43 -1.19 6.58 1.87
C ALA A 43 -2.49 6.47 1.05
N LYS A 44 -3.62 6.92 1.60
CA LYS A 44 -4.94 6.98 0.93
C LYS A 44 -5.01 7.98 -0.24
N GLU A 45 -4.13 8.98 -0.26
CA GLU A 45 -4.03 9.97 -1.34
C GLU A 45 -3.10 9.48 -2.47
N LYS A 46 -2.30 8.45 -2.17
CA LYS A 46 -1.31 7.85 -3.06
C LYS A 46 -1.85 6.65 -3.83
N TRP A 47 -2.77 5.89 -3.24
CA TRP A 47 -3.32 4.67 -3.82
C TRP A 47 -4.85 4.68 -3.77
N SER A 48 -5.47 4.56 -4.94
CA SER A 48 -6.89 4.27 -5.04
C SER A 48 -7.10 2.76 -5.01
N MET A 49 -7.88 2.27 -4.06
CA MET A 49 -8.31 0.87 -4.08
C MET A 49 -9.17 0.62 -5.31
N MET A 50 -8.91 -0.49 -5.99
CA MET A 50 -9.64 -0.91 -7.17
C MET A 50 -10.38 -2.21 -6.88
N GLU A 51 -11.59 -2.33 -7.39
CA GLU A 51 -12.34 -3.58 -7.38
C GLU A 51 -11.87 -4.49 -8.53
N ARG A 52 -11.60 -5.76 -8.23
CA ARG A 52 -11.22 -6.73 -9.24
C ARG A 52 -12.47 -7.22 -9.98
N MET A 53 -12.69 -6.72 -11.19
CA MET A 53 -13.87 -7.03 -12.01
C MET A 53 -13.84 -8.38 -12.74
N PHE A 54 -12.68 -9.04 -12.86
CA PHE A 54 -12.53 -10.30 -13.59
C PHE A 54 -11.38 -11.14 -13.02
N TYR A 55 -11.54 -12.46 -13.09
CA TYR A 55 -10.47 -13.43 -12.91
C TYR A 55 -10.79 -14.69 -13.72
N LEU A 56 -9.75 -15.41 -14.14
CA LEU A 56 -9.87 -16.75 -14.72
C LEU A 56 -9.11 -17.70 -13.78
N TYR A 57 -9.85 -18.51 -13.04
CA TYR A 57 -9.30 -19.63 -12.27
C TYR A 57 -9.90 -20.92 -12.82
N GLU A 58 -9.17 -22.03 -12.66
CA GLU A 58 -9.65 -23.37 -13.02
C GLU A 58 -10.78 -23.85 -12.11
#